data_AF-A0A425Y115-F1
#
_entry.id   AF-A0A425Y115-F1
#
_cell.length_a   1.000
_cell.length_b   1.000
_cell.length_c   1.000
_cell.angle_alpha   90.00
_cell.angle_beta   90.00
_cell.angle_gamma   90.00
#
_symmetry.space_group_name_H-M   'P 1'
#
loop_
_entity.id
_entity.type
_entity.pdbx_description
1 polymer ?
#
loop_
_entity_poly.entity_id
_entity_poly.type
_entity_poly.pdbx_seq_one_letter_code
_entity_poly.pdbx_strand_id
1 'polypeptide(L)'
;MKYIFSLLTFVFALCITSVYAQVYDASQSVDSLDQQIHETSRMKKIKFYEGDIEFLERLRQKEEGQGQVRIIQDYRIDDLLKIDRSENSEAPGFYGWRIQVFSGGGRDREKAVFIKNELEERFPNDRVYLKYHAPDFRVLIGNFRTNFEAVYLYKKCLKLYPNSYIRRDQIDLADLEAQEKNVIEEIK
;
A
#
# COMPACT_ATOMS: atom_id res chain seq x y z
N MET A 1 13.68 47.53 29.95
CA MET A 1 12.57 46.87 29.22
C MET A 1 12.91 46.51 27.76
N LYS A 2 14.19 46.28 27.37
CA LYS A 2 14.55 45.87 25.99
C LYS A 2 14.76 44.36 25.79
N TYR A 3 14.86 43.59 26.88
CA TYR A 3 15.15 42.15 26.83
C TYR A 3 13.91 41.24 26.86
N ILE A 4 12.76 41.75 27.34
CA ILE A 4 11.52 40.96 27.47
C ILE A 4 10.91 40.63 26.11
N PHE A 5 10.95 41.58 25.15
CA PHE A 5 10.48 41.34 23.78
C PHE A 5 11.37 40.36 23.00
N SER A 6 12.69 40.40 23.22
CA SER A 6 13.65 39.47 22.60
C SER A 6 13.49 38.04 23.12
N LEU A 7 13.25 37.88 24.42
CA LEU A 7 13.00 36.57 25.02
C LEU A 7 11.71 35.94 24.49
N LEU A 8 10.65 36.74 24.33
CA LEU A 8 9.36 36.27 23.82
C LEU A 8 9.45 35.77 22.37
N THR A 9 10.23 36.46 21.52
CA THR A 9 10.46 36.00 20.14
C THR A 9 11.27 34.71 20.06
N PHE A 10 12.22 34.52 20.97
CA PHE A 10 13.02 33.29 21.03
C PHE A 10 12.18 32.09 21.48
N VAL A 11 11.29 32.29 22.47
CA VAL A 11 10.36 31.26 22.91
C VAL A 11 9.37 30.90 21.80
N PHE A 12 8.85 31.89 21.07
CA PHE A 12 7.95 31.63 19.94
C PHE A 12 8.64 30.87 18.80
N ALA A 13 9.90 31.21 18.47
CA ALA A 13 10.68 30.50 17.48
C ALA A 13 10.97 29.04 17.90
N LEU A 14 11.31 28.81 19.17
CA LEU A 14 11.53 27.46 19.73
C LEU A 14 10.24 26.62 19.74
N CYS A 15 9.07 27.22 19.98
CA CYS A 15 7.80 26.52 19.90
C CYS A 15 7.41 26.17 18.46
N ILE A 16 7.69 27.04 17.49
CA ILE A 16 7.40 26.74 16.08
C ILE A 16 8.29 25.59 15.58
N THR A 17 9.58 25.56 15.96
CA THR A 17 10.47 24.46 15.56
C THR A 17 10.10 23.13 16.20
N SER A 18 9.67 23.13 17.48
CA SER A 18 9.21 21.89 18.13
C SER A 18 7.95 21.31 17.49
N VAL A 19 7.01 22.18 17.08
CA VAL A 19 5.78 21.76 16.38
C VAL A 19 6.10 21.21 14.99
N TYR A 20 6.97 21.87 14.22
CA TYR A 20 7.42 21.36 12.91
C TYR A 20 8.16 20.01 13.03
N ALA A 21 8.97 19.82 14.07
CA ALA A 21 9.66 18.56 14.32
C ALA A 21 8.67 17.41 14.60
N GLN A 22 7.64 17.64 15.42
CA GLN A 22 6.60 16.63 15.69
C GLN A 22 5.81 16.22 14.44
N VAL A 23 5.50 17.18 13.55
CA VAL A 23 4.80 16.92 12.28
C VAL A 23 5.71 16.19 11.26
N TYR A 24 7.04 16.40 11.35
CA TYR A 24 8.00 15.73 10.49
C TYR A 24 8.20 14.25 10.87
N ASP A 25 8.37 13.96 12.16
CA ASP A 25 8.55 12.59 12.67
C ASP A 25 7.35 11.69 12.36
N ALA A 26 6.12 12.21 12.53
CA ALA A 26 4.90 11.45 12.26
C ALA A 26 4.72 11.08 10.77
N SER A 27 5.36 11.83 9.88
CA SER A 27 5.31 11.52 8.45
C SER A 27 6.40 10.57 7.99
N GLN A 28 7.59 10.66 8.58
CA GLN A 28 8.63 9.66 8.35
C GLN A 28 8.21 8.28 8.88
N SER A 29 7.47 8.22 9.99
CA SER A 29 6.99 6.95 10.54
C SER A 29 5.94 6.28 9.66
N VAL A 30 5.01 7.03 9.05
CA VAL A 30 4.00 6.48 8.13
C VAL A 30 4.64 6.04 6.81
N ASP A 31 5.52 6.86 6.21
CA ASP A 31 6.21 6.51 4.97
C ASP A 31 7.17 5.31 5.13
N SER A 32 7.83 5.18 6.30
CA SER A 32 8.70 4.05 6.60
C SER A 32 7.94 2.75 6.88
N LEU A 33 6.73 2.82 7.47
CA LEU A 33 5.89 1.64 7.70
C LEU A 33 5.39 1.07 6.36
N ASP A 34 4.92 1.94 5.45
CA ASP A 34 4.50 1.53 4.10
C ASP A 34 5.68 0.98 3.28
N GLN A 35 6.88 1.55 3.42
CA GLN A 35 8.10 1.01 2.82
C GLN A 35 8.46 -0.37 3.39
N GLN A 36 8.41 -0.56 4.70
CA GLN A 36 8.74 -1.83 5.35
C GLN A 36 7.73 -2.93 5.01
N ILE A 37 6.44 -2.60 4.89
CA ILE A 37 5.40 -3.52 4.42
C ILE A 37 5.65 -3.92 2.96
N HIS A 38 6.02 -2.96 2.11
CA HIS A 38 6.35 -3.21 0.71
C HIS A 38 7.59 -4.10 0.57
N GLU A 39 8.64 -3.85 1.33
CA GLU A 39 9.85 -4.67 1.37
C GLU A 39 9.59 -6.09 1.90
N THR A 40 8.80 -6.23 2.95
CA THR A 40 8.45 -7.54 3.52
C THR A 40 7.65 -8.38 2.52
N SER A 41 6.71 -7.75 1.82
CA SER A 41 5.91 -8.39 0.77
C SER A 41 6.76 -8.78 -0.44
N ARG A 42 7.68 -7.90 -0.85
CA ARG A 42 8.70 -8.18 -1.87
C ARG A 42 9.55 -9.39 -1.50
N MET A 43 9.99 -9.49 -0.24
CA MET A 43 10.82 -10.60 0.25
C MET A 43 10.05 -11.93 0.36
N LYS A 44 8.80 -11.89 0.86
CA LYS A 44 7.92 -13.08 0.91
C LYS A 44 7.66 -13.63 -0.51
N LYS A 45 7.60 -12.72 -1.49
CA LYS A 45 7.38 -13.04 -2.90
C LYS A 45 8.61 -13.59 -3.63
N ILE A 46 9.79 -13.02 -3.41
CA ILE A 46 11.05 -13.61 -3.92
C ILE A 46 11.10 -15.07 -3.46
N LYS A 47 10.84 -15.32 -2.17
CA LYS A 47 10.77 -16.68 -1.62
C LYS A 47 9.68 -17.57 -2.23
N PHE A 48 8.50 -17.02 -2.56
CA PHE A 48 7.42 -17.79 -3.19
C PHE A 48 7.80 -18.27 -4.59
N TYR A 49 8.22 -17.36 -5.48
CA TYR A 49 8.64 -17.73 -6.84
C TYR A 49 9.98 -18.49 -6.88
N GLU A 50 10.87 -18.26 -5.92
CA GLU A 50 12.10 -19.03 -5.74
C GLU A 50 11.78 -20.49 -5.38
N GLY A 51 10.82 -20.72 -4.47
CA GLY A 51 10.38 -22.05 -4.06
C GLY A 51 9.70 -22.89 -5.15
N ASP A 52 8.92 -22.26 -6.06
CA ASP A 52 8.19 -23.00 -7.10
C ASP A 52 9.09 -23.57 -8.21
N ILE A 53 10.16 -22.85 -8.59
CA ILE A 53 11.15 -23.39 -9.53
C ILE A 53 12.07 -24.39 -8.83
N GLU A 54 12.47 -24.11 -7.60
CA GLU A 54 13.23 -25.08 -6.82
C GLU A 54 12.46 -26.40 -6.70
N PHE A 55 11.13 -26.35 -6.56
CA PHE A 55 10.29 -27.53 -6.50
C PHE A 55 10.31 -28.35 -7.80
N LEU A 56 10.02 -27.75 -8.96
CA LEU A 56 9.97 -28.49 -10.23
C LEU A 56 11.35 -28.97 -10.67
N GLU A 57 12.39 -28.15 -10.48
CA GLU A 57 13.76 -28.55 -10.80
C GLU A 57 14.27 -29.64 -9.85
N ARG A 58 13.93 -29.59 -8.55
CA ARG A 58 14.22 -30.68 -7.60
C ARG A 58 13.53 -31.98 -8.00
N LEU A 59 12.27 -31.93 -8.46
CA LEU A 59 11.56 -33.11 -8.94
C LEU A 59 12.15 -33.67 -10.24
N ARG A 60 12.79 -32.84 -11.06
CA ARG A 60 13.51 -33.27 -12.27
C ARG A 60 14.88 -33.85 -11.95
N GLN A 61 15.50 -33.40 -10.85
CA GLN A 61 16.81 -33.86 -10.42
C GLN A 61 16.72 -35.28 -9.83
N LYS A 62 17.66 -36.13 -10.22
CA LYS A 62 17.79 -37.47 -9.65
C LYS A 62 18.63 -37.41 -8.37
N GLU A 63 18.02 -37.69 -7.23
CA GLU A 63 18.72 -37.80 -5.95
C GLU A 63 18.95 -39.26 -5.57
N GLU A 64 20.15 -39.59 -5.08
CA GLU A 64 20.47 -40.94 -4.61
C GLU A 64 19.65 -41.29 -3.37
N GLY A 65 19.02 -42.47 -3.37
CA GLY A 65 18.14 -42.92 -2.28
C GLY A 65 16.68 -42.46 -2.40
N GLN A 66 16.34 -41.66 -3.42
CA GLN A 66 14.96 -41.26 -3.72
C GLN A 66 14.41 -41.96 -4.97
N GLY A 67 13.07 -41.98 -5.09
CA GLY A 67 12.39 -42.48 -6.29
C GLY A 67 12.49 -41.51 -7.47
N GLN A 68 12.49 -42.04 -8.70
CA GLN A 68 12.50 -41.20 -9.90
C GLN A 68 11.10 -40.65 -10.20
N VAL A 69 10.97 -39.32 -10.27
CA VAL A 69 9.73 -38.65 -10.68
C VAL A 69 9.80 -38.33 -12.18
N ARG A 70 8.77 -38.71 -12.93
CA ARG A 70 8.64 -38.36 -14.36
C ARG A 70 7.47 -37.41 -14.54
N ILE A 71 7.77 -36.15 -14.83
CA ILE A 71 6.75 -35.13 -15.11
C ILE A 71 6.32 -35.25 -16.56
N ILE A 72 5.04 -35.51 -16.79
CA ILE A 72 4.43 -35.54 -18.12
C ILE A 72 3.61 -34.27 -18.25
N GLN A 73 4.17 -33.26 -18.89
CA GLN A 73 3.54 -31.97 -19.10
C GLN A 73 3.85 -31.42 -20.48
N ASP A 74 3.02 -30.48 -20.93
CA ASP A 74 3.23 -29.75 -22.16
C ASP A 74 4.33 -28.68 -21.95
N TYR A 75 5.23 -28.52 -22.92
CA TYR A 75 6.31 -27.52 -22.85
C TYR A 75 5.78 -26.09 -22.68
N ARG A 76 4.56 -25.81 -23.16
CA ARG A 76 3.90 -24.50 -23.00
C ARG A 76 3.63 -24.16 -21.54
N ILE A 77 3.52 -25.14 -20.65
CA ILE A 77 3.34 -24.91 -19.22
C ILE A 77 4.64 -24.34 -18.63
N ASP A 78 5.80 -24.85 -19.03
CA ASP A 78 7.09 -24.30 -18.60
C ASP A 78 7.26 -22.85 -19.09
N ASP A 79 6.86 -22.56 -20.31
CA ASP A 79 6.94 -21.21 -20.85
C ASP A 79 5.95 -20.26 -20.17
N LEU A 80 4.73 -20.73 -19.87
CA LEU A 80 3.76 -19.96 -19.08
C LEU A 80 4.28 -19.64 -17.67
N LEU A 81 4.93 -20.59 -17.00
CA LEU A 81 5.52 -20.36 -15.67
C LEU A 81 6.68 -19.34 -15.73
N LYS A 82 7.46 -19.34 -16.80
CA LYS A 82 8.50 -18.32 -17.02
C LYS A 82 7.91 -16.94 -17.25
N ILE A 83 6.85 -16.84 -18.07
CA ILE A 83 6.14 -15.59 -18.36
C ILE A 83 5.47 -15.07 -17.10
N ASP A 84 4.73 -15.93 -16.39
CA ASP A 84 4.09 -15.58 -15.13
C ASP A 84 5.10 -15.04 -14.13
N ARG A 85 6.26 -15.69 -14.01
CA ARG A 85 7.38 -15.16 -13.23
C ARG A 85 7.84 -13.80 -13.76
N SER A 86 8.21 -13.66 -15.03
CA SER A 86 8.80 -12.40 -15.49
C SER A 86 7.84 -11.23 -15.27
N GLU A 87 6.56 -11.42 -15.56
CA GLU A 87 5.53 -10.38 -15.46
C GLU A 87 5.10 -10.15 -14.00
N ASN A 88 4.79 -11.23 -13.27
CA ASN A 88 4.24 -11.12 -11.92
C ASN A 88 5.30 -11.07 -10.83
N SER A 89 6.60 -11.30 -11.11
CA SER A 89 7.69 -11.19 -10.11
C SER A 89 8.18 -9.75 -9.87
N GLU A 90 8.04 -8.85 -10.84
CA GLU A 90 8.49 -7.45 -10.67
C GLU A 90 7.47 -6.58 -9.94
N ALA A 91 6.17 -6.71 -10.23
CA ALA A 91 5.12 -5.93 -9.60
C ALA A 91 3.88 -6.81 -9.27
N PRO A 92 3.81 -7.42 -8.08
CA PRO A 92 2.71 -8.31 -7.72
C PRO A 92 1.46 -7.48 -7.53
N GLY A 93 0.46 -7.70 -8.35
CA GLY A 93 -0.74 -6.90 -8.25
C GLY A 93 -1.63 -7.10 -9.44
N PHE A 94 -2.71 -6.35 -9.43
CA PHE A 94 -3.61 -6.31 -10.56
C PHE A 94 -4.08 -4.89 -10.78
N TYR A 95 -4.47 -4.61 -12.02
CA TYR A 95 -5.22 -3.41 -12.32
C TYR A 95 -6.61 -3.54 -11.71
N GLY A 96 -6.87 -2.70 -10.72
CA GLY A 96 -8.14 -2.63 -10.02
C GLY A 96 -8.67 -1.21 -9.99
N TRP A 97 -9.50 -0.95 -9.00
CA TRP A 97 -10.20 0.31 -8.80
C TRP A 97 -10.07 0.75 -7.35
N ARG A 98 -9.83 2.05 -7.16
CA ARG A 98 -9.86 2.73 -5.87
C ARG A 98 -10.74 3.97 -5.99
N ILE A 99 -11.19 4.51 -4.87
CA ILE A 99 -11.91 5.79 -4.86
C ILE A 99 -10.92 6.87 -4.47
N GLN A 100 -10.69 7.83 -5.35
CA GLN A 100 -9.90 9.01 -5.00
C GLN A 100 -10.84 10.03 -4.34
N VAL A 101 -10.53 10.39 -3.10
CA VAL A 101 -11.35 11.27 -2.27
C VAL A 101 -10.82 12.71 -2.29
N PHE A 102 -9.51 12.86 -2.32
CA PHE A 102 -8.84 14.16 -2.32
C PHE A 102 -7.67 14.19 -3.31
N SER A 103 -7.44 15.37 -3.89
CA SER A 103 -6.24 15.73 -4.64
C SER A 103 -5.93 17.19 -4.33
N GLY A 104 -4.70 17.49 -3.94
CA GLY A 104 -4.26 18.85 -3.62
C GLY A 104 -2.77 19.02 -3.85
N GLY A 105 -2.30 20.25 -3.96
CA GLY A 105 -0.88 20.53 -4.24
C GLY A 105 0.00 20.36 -3.01
N GLY A 106 1.30 20.65 -3.13
CA GLY A 106 2.28 20.47 -2.05
C GLY A 106 1.96 21.20 -0.73
N ARG A 107 1.16 22.27 -0.75
CA ARG A 107 0.71 23.00 0.45
C ARG A 107 -0.48 22.34 1.16
N ASP A 108 -1.17 21.41 0.51
CA ASP A 108 -2.37 20.76 1.02
C ASP A 108 -2.06 19.46 1.79
N ARG A 109 -0.79 19.26 2.16
CA ARG A 109 -0.33 18.05 2.87
C ARG A 109 -1.11 17.80 4.16
N GLU A 110 -1.21 18.81 5.02
CA GLU A 110 -1.92 18.70 6.30
C GLU A 110 -3.39 18.34 6.10
N LYS A 111 -4.01 18.92 5.07
CA LYS A 111 -5.39 18.61 4.69
C LYS A 111 -5.53 17.17 4.19
N ALA A 112 -4.57 16.68 3.41
CA ALA A 112 -4.57 15.30 2.93
C ALA A 112 -4.42 14.30 4.09
N VAL A 113 -3.55 14.59 5.06
CA VAL A 113 -3.39 13.78 6.28
C VAL A 113 -4.66 13.80 7.13
N PHE A 114 -5.28 14.96 7.32
CA PHE A 114 -6.55 15.08 8.04
C PHE A 114 -7.64 14.23 7.39
N ILE A 115 -7.80 14.32 6.07
CA ILE A 115 -8.80 13.54 5.32
C ILE A 115 -8.50 12.04 5.40
N LYS A 116 -7.23 11.63 5.36
CA LYS A 116 -6.83 10.22 5.56
C LYS A 116 -7.34 9.72 6.91
N ASN A 117 -7.00 10.42 7.99
CA ASN A 117 -7.36 9.99 9.34
C ASN A 117 -8.89 9.95 9.54
N GLU A 118 -9.61 10.95 9.03
CA GLU A 118 -11.08 10.97 9.09
C GLU A 118 -11.69 9.77 8.34
N LEU A 119 -11.14 9.41 7.17
CA LEU A 119 -11.61 8.25 6.42
C LEU A 119 -11.31 6.94 7.15
N GLU A 120 -10.13 6.81 7.76
CA GLU A 120 -9.75 5.61 8.53
C GLU A 120 -10.68 5.41 9.73
N GLU A 121 -11.06 6.49 10.42
CA GLU A 121 -12.03 6.44 11.52
C GLU A 121 -13.45 6.06 11.06
N ARG A 122 -13.88 6.58 9.91
CA ARG A 122 -15.24 6.35 9.39
C ARG A 122 -15.40 5.01 8.66
N PHE A 123 -14.32 4.51 8.06
CA PHE A 123 -14.30 3.31 7.23
C PHE A 123 -13.19 2.36 7.72
N PRO A 124 -13.29 1.82 8.95
CA PRO A 124 -12.23 0.99 9.54
C PRO A 124 -11.89 -0.26 8.70
N ASN A 125 -12.87 -0.77 7.95
CA ASN A 125 -12.71 -1.98 7.13
C ASN A 125 -12.03 -1.71 5.78
N ASP A 126 -12.02 -0.45 5.33
CA ASP A 126 -11.51 -0.07 4.01
C ASP A 126 -10.19 0.68 4.17
N ARG A 127 -9.10 0.12 3.63
CA ARG A 127 -7.78 0.75 3.76
C ARG A 127 -7.72 2.09 3.02
N VAL A 128 -7.13 3.08 3.68
CA VAL A 128 -6.94 4.43 3.14
C VAL A 128 -5.45 4.66 2.84
N TYR A 129 -5.18 5.31 1.72
CA TYR A 129 -3.85 5.56 1.20
C TYR A 129 -3.64 7.05 1.01
N LEU A 130 -2.51 7.56 1.50
CA LEU A 130 -2.01 8.88 1.16
C LEU A 130 -0.81 8.71 0.22
N LYS A 131 -0.97 9.06 -1.05
CA LYS A 131 0.10 8.98 -2.05
C LYS A 131 0.57 10.37 -2.43
N TYR A 132 1.88 10.59 -2.44
CA TYR A 132 2.48 11.78 -3.01
C TYR A 132 2.97 11.50 -4.43
N HIS A 133 2.37 12.16 -5.41
CA HIS A 133 2.84 12.16 -6.79
C HIS A 133 3.11 13.61 -7.17
N ALA A 134 4.38 14.00 -7.10
CA ALA A 134 4.79 15.39 -7.27
C ALA A 134 4.07 16.07 -8.46
N PRO A 135 3.47 17.26 -8.26
CA PRO A 135 3.49 18.09 -7.04
C PRO A 135 2.33 17.83 -6.06
N ASP A 136 1.51 16.79 -6.28
CA ASP A 136 0.21 16.64 -5.64
C ASP A 136 0.16 15.49 -4.61
N PHE A 137 -0.56 15.72 -3.51
CA PHE A 137 -1.02 14.69 -2.59
C PHE A 137 -2.39 14.17 -3.00
N ARG A 138 -2.56 12.85 -2.95
CA ARG A 138 -3.82 12.17 -3.26
C ARG A 138 -4.20 11.25 -2.11
N VAL A 139 -5.48 11.30 -1.73
CA VAL A 139 -6.05 10.36 -0.76
C VAL A 139 -6.95 9.40 -1.52
N LEU A 140 -6.65 8.11 -1.41
CA LEU A 140 -7.41 7.02 -2.04
C LEU A 140 -7.95 6.08 -0.97
N ILE A 141 -9.08 5.41 -1.23
CA ILE A 141 -9.67 4.43 -0.32
C ILE A 141 -10.13 3.18 -1.07
N GLY A 142 -9.95 2.04 -0.41
CA GLY A 142 -10.42 0.73 -0.83
C GLY A 142 -9.53 0.07 -1.88
N ASN A 143 -9.76 -1.24 -2.08
CA ASN A 143 -9.10 -2.07 -3.07
C ASN A 143 -10.16 -2.93 -3.76
N PHE A 144 -10.52 -2.59 -4.99
CA PHE A 144 -11.60 -3.28 -5.71
C PHE A 144 -11.10 -3.93 -6.99
N ARG A 145 -11.57 -5.14 -7.27
CA ARG A 145 -11.23 -5.87 -8.49
C ARG A 145 -12.04 -5.35 -9.67
N THR A 146 -13.30 -5.00 -9.43
CA THR A 146 -14.21 -4.48 -10.46
C THR A 146 -14.71 -3.07 -10.10
N ASN A 147 -15.08 -2.30 -11.12
CA ASN A 147 -15.66 -0.97 -10.92
C ASN A 147 -16.95 -1.04 -10.09
N PHE A 148 -17.75 -2.10 -10.33
CA PHE A 148 -19.03 -2.31 -9.67
C PHE A 148 -18.90 -2.48 -8.15
N GLU A 149 -17.90 -3.24 -7.68
CA GLU A 149 -17.60 -3.38 -6.24
C GLU A 149 -17.33 -2.03 -5.58
N ALA A 150 -16.62 -1.13 -6.27
CA ALA A 150 -16.28 0.19 -5.75
C ALA A 150 -17.50 1.11 -5.61
N VAL A 151 -18.61 0.87 -6.33
CA VAL A 151 -19.77 1.77 -6.38
C VAL A 151 -20.41 1.98 -5.01
N TYR A 152 -20.47 0.93 -4.19
CA TYR A 152 -21.09 1.03 -2.87
C TYR A 152 -20.32 1.97 -1.95
N LEU A 153 -19.01 1.76 -1.81
CA LEU A 153 -18.15 2.63 -0.99
C LEU A 153 -18.10 4.04 -1.60
N TYR A 154 -18.03 4.14 -2.93
CA TYR A 154 -18.03 5.41 -3.64
C TYR A 154 -19.24 6.27 -3.29
N LYS A 155 -20.45 5.70 -3.29
CA LYS A 155 -21.67 6.42 -2.90
C LYS A 155 -21.64 6.94 -1.47
N LYS A 156 -20.94 6.25 -0.55
CA LYS A 156 -20.73 6.74 0.82
C LYS A 156 -19.73 7.89 0.84
N CYS A 157 -18.59 7.73 0.17
CA CYS A 157 -17.57 8.77 0.05
C CYS A 157 -18.13 10.03 -0.61
N LEU A 158 -18.97 9.90 -1.63
CA LEU A 158 -19.56 11.03 -2.37
C LEU A 158 -20.43 11.94 -1.48
N LYS A 159 -21.09 11.37 -0.47
CA LYS A 159 -21.89 12.15 0.49
C LYS A 159 -21.03 13.05 1.40
N LEU A 160 -19.80 12.61 1.70
CA LEU A 160 -18.87 13.31 2.57
C LEU A 160 -17.94 14.24 1.77
N TYR A 161 -17.51 13.76 0.60
CA TYR A 161 -16.55 14.40 -0.29
C TYR A 161 -17.13 14.45 -1.71
N PRO A 162 -17.82 15.55 -2.08
CA PRO A 162 -18.49 15.68 -3.37
C PRO A 162 -17.56 15.58 -4.60
N ASN A 163 -16.27 15.86 -4.42
CA ASN A 163 -15.27 15.80 -5.48
C ASN A 163 -14.59 14.43 -5.62
N SER A 164 -15.11 13.40 -4.91
CA SER A 164 -14.57 12.05 -5.02
C SER A 164 -14.98 11.36 -6.33
N TYR A 165 -14.15 10.45 -6.81
CA TYR A 165 -14.43 9.66 -8.01
C TYR A 165 -13.72 8.30 -8.00
N ILE A 166 -14.27 7.34 -8.74
CA ILE A 166 -13.67 6.02 -8.92
C ILE A 166 -12.55 6.11 -9.97
N ARG A 167 -11.38 5.58 -9.64
CA ARG A 167 -10.17 5.65 -10.47
C ARG A 167 -9.54 4.26 -10.61
N ARG A 168 -9.00 3.96 -11.80
CA ARG A 168 -8.13 2.78 -11.99
C ARG A 168 -6.77 3.01 -11.33
N ASP A 169 -6.32 2.03 -10.56
CA ASP A 169 -5.01 2.03 -9.93
C ASP A 169 -4.42 0.61 -9.94
N GLN A 170 -3.10 0.53 -9.79
CA GLN A 170 -2.44 -0.75 -9.54
C GLN A 170 -2.57 -1.07 -8.05
N ILE A 171 -3.19 -2.21 -7.75
CA ILE A 171 -3.38 -2.71 -6.39
C ILE A 171 -2.35 -3.80 -6.16
N ASP A 172 -1.52 -3.62 -5.13
CA ASP A 172 -0.53 -4.62 -4.73
C ASP A 172 -1.25 -5.77 -3.99
N LEU A 173 -0.80 -7.01 -4.17
CA LEU A 173 -1.33 -8.14 -3.40
C LEU A 173 -1.07 -7.98 -1.90
N ALA A 174 0.02 -7.31 -1.52
CA ALA A 174 0.32 -6.95 -0.13
C ALA A 174 -0.81 -6.15 0.53
N ASP A 175 -1.46 -5.30 -0.26
CA ASP A 175 -2.55 -4.47 0.21
C ASP A 175 -3.78 -5.30 0.61
N LEU A 176 -4.01 -6.42 -0.06
CA LEU A 176 -5.10 -7.35 0.24
C LEU A 176 -4.79 -8.20 1.48
N GLU A 177 -3.57 -8.71 1.61
CA GLU A 177 -3.18 -9.50 2.80
C GLU A 177 -3.32 -8.68 4.10
N ALA A 178 -3.00 -7.39 4.05
CA ALA A 178 -3.15 -6.49 5.19
C ALA A 178 -4.63 -6.30 5.58
N GLN A 179 -5.54 -6.22 4.60
CA GLN A 179 -6.98 -6.13 4.86
C GLN A 179 -7.52 -7.42 5.47
N GLU A 180 -7.11 -8.58 4.97
CA GLU A 180 -7.55 -9.88 5.52
C GLU A 180 -7.14 -10.06 7.00
N LYS A 181 -5.91 -9.64 7.37
CA LYS A 181 -5.44 -9.74 8.75
C LYS A 181 -6.30 -8.91 9.71
N ASN A 182 -6.63 -7.68 9.34
CA ASN A 182 -7.48 -6.80 10.15
C ASN A 182 -8.86 -7.45 10.39
N VAL A 183 -9.45 -8.05 9.35
CA VAL A 183 -10.73 -8.76 9.47
C VAL A 183 -10.62 -9.98 10.39
N ILE A 184 -9.53 -10.75 10.32
CA ILE A 184 -9.33 -11.93 11.17
C ILE A 184 -9.11 -11.54 12.64
N GLU A 185 -8.43 -10.43 12.91
CA GLU A 185 -8.21 -9.91 14.26
C GLU A 185 -9.52 -9.41 14.90
N GLU A 186 -10.44 -8.83 14.12
CA GLU A 186 -11.75 -8.41 14.61
C GLU A 186 -12.70 -9.58 14.97
N ILE A 187 -12.45 -10.77 14.42
CA ILE A 187 -13.28 -11.97 14.64
C ILE A 187 -12.81 -12.77 15.88
N LYS A 188 -11.59 -12.54 16.36
CA LYS A 188 -11.00 -13.24 17.52
C LYS A 188 -11.27 -12.50 18.83
#